data_AF-A0A1Y6BR22-F1
#
_entry.id   AF-A0A1Y6BR22-F1
#
_cell.length_a   1.000
_cell.length_b   1.000
_cell.length_c   1.000
_cell.angle_alpha   90.00
_cell.angle_beta   90.00
_cell.angle_gamma   90.00
#
_symmetry.space_group_name_H-M   'P 1'
#
loop_
_entity.id
_entity.type
_entity.pdbx_description
1 polymer ?
#
loop_
_entity_poly.entity_id
_entity_poly.type
_entity_poly.pdbx_seq_one_letter_code
_entity_poly.pdbx_strand_id
1 'polypeptide(L)'
;MLDSYPSLSPESQLAPEIPGLNKERKPDLYLIGDRKKSRDLALLLNGLDVNQVWIPDVRDIRARLSPTAISVIFVEPMVGLIRGIKMVKKSGLLKNIPIHVVTSNSCPDKLARTYYRLGASSVVSYPEEKFLVQDIVQELHQNKADRASKMQPEGRFRRAMWARLKAVVDHARRFRLKCRDGVVYLAGQASSRRQKEKIEEVLRDAPGVERIVHGDFRVSAMSDQELLLTQKIDDLLLATEGVAEQSVAYEVYDGEVVITGHVSSKRAMKQLEKAIKRLEGVHRVRNLISISRQQAITDQNLAKTIESRLRRFCHQSSIGVKVMKNIAVLNGSVDDSGKRRLAENVAKQYGQIQAVVNRLDISQAQGS
;
A
#
# COMPACT_ATOMS: atom_id res chain seq x y z
N MET A 1 -33.62 -21.39 -9.76
CA MET A 1 -32.48 -22.11 -10.34
C MET A 1 -31.22 -21.43 -9.84
N LEU A 2 -30.54 -22.08 -8.90
CA LEU A 2 -29.30 -21.62 -8.27
C LEU A 2 -28.15 -22.26 -9.06
N ASP A 3 -27.39 -21.46 -9.78
CA ASP A 3 -26.19 -21.95 -10.46
C ASP A 3 -25.06 -22.13 -9.45
N SER A 4 -24.74 -23.40 -9.20
CA SER A 4 -23.64 -23.91 -8.40
C SER A 4 -22.29 -23.58 -9.06
N TYR A 5 -21.40 -22.89 -8.33
CA TYR A 5 -19.99 -22.77 -8.69
C TYR A 5 -19.30 -24.15 -8.62
N PRO A 6 -18.49 -24.54 -9.62
CA PRO A 6 -17.79 -25.82 -9.60
C PRO A 6 -16.71 -25.82 -8.52
N SER A 7 -16.73 -26.84 -7.67
CA SER A 7 -15.69 -27.17 -6.71
C SER A 7 -14.39 -27.51 -7.44
N LEU A 8 -13.33 -26.73 -7.23
CA LEU A 8 -11.98 -27.05 -7.69
C LEU A 8 -11.47 -28.30 -6.95
N SER A 9 -11.10 -29.32 -7.71
CA SER A 9 -10.50 -30.56 -7.19
C SER A 9 -9.13 -30.30 -6.54
N PRO A 10 -8.69 -31.13 -5.58
CA PRO A 10 -7.44 -30.92 -4.82
C PRO A 10 -6.14 -30.97 -5.64
N GLU A 11 -6.20 -31.34 -6.93
CA GLU A 11 -5.02 -31.55 -7.79
C GLU A 11 -4.56 -30.30 -8.54
N SER A 12 -5.24 -29.15 -8.41
CA SER A 12 -4.80 -27.89 -9.07
C SER A 12 -3.86 -27.01 -8.23
N GLN A 13 -3.14 -27.58 -7.25
CA GLN A 13 -2.22 -26.86 -6.34
C GLN A 13 -0.75 -26.83 -6.76
N LEU A 14 -0.41 -27.20 -8.00
CA LEU A 14 0.88 -26.85 -8.58
C LEU A 14 0.69 -25.72 -9.59
N ALA A 15 1.24 -24.56 -9.26
CA ALA A 15 1.39 -23.47 -10.22
C ALA A 15 2.17 -24.02 -11.44
N PRO A 16 1.76 -23.71 -12.68
CA PRO A 16 2.51 -24.16 -13.85
C PRO A 16 3.95 -23.65 -13.73
N GLU A 17 4.91 -24.56 -13.82
CA GLU A 17 6.32 -24.20 -13.91
C GLU A 17 6.52 -23.41 -15.20
N ILE A 18 6.93 -22.15 -15.07
CA ILE A 18 7.33 -21.31 -16.20
C ILE A 18 8.74 -21.76 -16.58
N PRO A 19 8.97 -22.29 -17.80
CA PRO A 19 10.32 -22.64 -18.24
C PRO A 19 11.18 -21.38 -18.29
N GLY A 20 12.29 -21.36 -17.55
CA GLY A 20 13.34 -20.33 -17.69
C GLY A 20 13.49 -19.30 -16.56
N LEU A 21 12.69 -19.34 -15.48
CA LEU A 21 13.06 -18.60 -14.26
C LEU A 21 14.01 -19.46 -13.40
N ASN A 22 15.31 -19.24 -13.59
CA ASN A 22 16.32 -19.71 -12.65
C ASN A 22 15.99 -19.17 -11.25
N LYS A 23 15.63 -20.05 -10.30
CA LYS A 23 15.25 -19.70 -8.91
C LYS A 23 16.39 -19.01 -8.12
N GLU A 24 17.57 -18.85 -8.72
CA GLU A 24 18.77 -18.28 -8.10
C GLU A 24 19.05 -16.81 -8.44
N ARG A 25 18.38 -16.20 -9.43
CA ARG A 25 18.63 -14.79 -9.80
C ARG A 25 17.50 -13.87 -9.35
N LYS A 26 17.85 -12.87 -8.54
CA LYS A 26 16.94 -11.78 -8.17
C LYS A 26 16.45 -11.05 -9.43
N PRO A 27 15.16 -10.72 -9.52
CA PRO A 27 14.61 -9.96 -10.64
C PRO A 27 15.10 -8.50 -10.66
N ASP A 28 15.05 -7.85 -11.82
CA ASP A 28 15.56 -6.49 -11.99
C ASP A 28 14.46 -5.42 -11.85
N LEU A 29 14.73 -4.38 -11.08
CA LEU A 29 13.97 -3.15 -10.96
C LEU A 29 14.79 -2.00 -11.55
N TYR A 30 14.30 -1.40 -12.63
CA TYR A 30 15.03 -0.34 -13.33
C TYR A 30 14.60 1.04 -12.85
N LEU A 31 15.59 1.87 -12.46
CA LEU A 31 15.42 3.28 -12.10
C LEU A 31 15.99 4.12 -13.24
N ILE A 32 15.16 4.88 -13.96
CA ILE A 32 15.57 5.58 -15.18
C ILE A 32 15.40 7.08 -15.00
N GLY A 33 16.48 7.85 -15.17
CA GLY A 33 16.46 9.31 -15.07
C GLY A 33 17.37 9.84 -13.97
N ASP A 34 16.87 10.80 -13.17
CA ASP A 34 17.70 11.59 -12.26
C ASP A 34 18.50 10.72 -11.27
N ARG A 35 19.82 10.94 -11.21
CA ARG A 35 20.73 10.10 -10.41
C ARG A 35 20.49 10.23 -8.91
N LYS A 36 20.28 11.45 -8.41
CA LYS A 36 20.18 11.72 -6.97
C LYS A 36 18.86 11.15 -6.43
N LYS A 37 17.74 11.46 -7.09
CA LYS A 37 16.42 10.95 -6.72
C LYS A 37 16.30 9.46 -6.94
N SER A 38 16.92 8.89 -7.97
CA SER A 38 16.98 7.43 -8.14
C SER A 38 17.72 6.78 -6.97
N ARG A 39 18.82 7.38 -6.49
CA ARG A 39 19.54 6.89 -5.31
C ARG A 39 18.70 6.98 -4.04
N ASP A 40 18.00 8.10 -3.82
CA ASP A 40 17.12 8.27 -2.65
C ASP A 40 15.97 7.25 -2.69
N LEU A 41 15.37 7.08 -3.86
CA LEU A 41 14.30 6.10 -4.08
C LEU A 41 14.80 4.66 -3.89
N ALA A 42 16.02 4.37 -4.34
CA ALA A 42 16.62 3.05 -4.19
C ALA A 42 16.72 2.61 -2.73
N LEU A 43 17.03 3.55 -1.83
CA LEU A 43 17.07 3.31 -0.38
C LEU A 43 15.69 2.92 0.17
N LEU A 44 14.61 3.53 -0.34
CA LEU A 44 13.24 3.16 0.02
C LEU A 44 12.86 1.75 -0.48
N LEU A 45 13.50 1.32 -1.57
CA LEU A 45 13.21 0.05 -2.23
C LEU A 45 14.13 -1.10 -1.76
N ASN A 46 15.08 -0.86 -0.87
CA ASN A 46 16.01 -1.89 -0.35
C ASN A 46 15.32 -3.06 0.34
N GLY A 47 14.08 -2.87 0.85
CA GLY A 47 13.27 -3.95 1.41
C GLY A 47 12.65 -4.88 0.37
N LEU A 48 12.89 -4.65 -0.92
CA LEU A 48 12.46 -5.51 -2.02
C LEU A 48 13.58 -6.50 -2.36
N ASP A 49 13.22 -7.77 -2.56
CA ASP A 49 14.17 -8.79 -3.00
C ASP A 49 14.41 -8.71 -4.52
N VAL A 50 15.06 -7.62 -4.94
CA VAL A 50 15.26 -7.24 -6.36
C VAL A 50 16.66 -6.67 -6.56
N ASN A 51 17.20 -6.82 -7.76
CA ASN A 51 18.37 -6.09 -8.22
C ASN A 51 17.93 -4.72 -8.72
N GLN A 52 18.48 -3.65 -8.15
CA GLN A 52 18.16 -2.29 -8.57
C GLN A 52 19.17 -1.80 -9.61
N VAL A 53 18.70 -1.44 -10.79
CA VAL A 53 19.55 -1.04 -11.93
C VAL A 53 19.24 0.39 -12.33
N TRP A 54 20.20 1.30 -12.13
CA TRP A 54 20.05 2.69 -12.57
C TRP A 54 20.46 2.87 -14.04
N ILE A 55 19.63 3.59 -14.81
CA ILE A 55 19.85 3.99 -16.19
C ILE A 55 19.76 5.53 -16.28
N PRO A 56 20.79 6.23 -16.77
CA PRO A 56 20.77 7.69 -16.84
C PRO A 56 19.79 8.23 -17.89
N ASP A 57 19.64 7.55 -19.02
CA ASP A 57 18.93 8.09 -20.19
C ASP A 57 18.01 7.04 -20.85
N VAL A 58 16.89 7.50 -21.40
CA VAL A 58 15.93 6.64 -22.10
C VAL A 58 16.51 5.97 -23.36
N ARG A 59 17.57 6.54 -23.94
CA ARG A 59 18.28 5.97 -25.10
C ARG A 59 18.90 4.61 -24.78
N ASP A 60 19.32 4.40 -23.54
CA ASP A 60 19.99 3.17 -23.11
C ASP A 60 19.01 2.03 -22.78
N ILE A 61 17.70 2.30 -22.77
CA ILE A 61 16.66 1.33 -22.42
C ILE A 61 16.77 0.06 -23.26
N ARG A 62 16.95 0.20 -24.59
CA ARG A 62 17.01 -0.96 -25.49
C ARG A 62 18.22 -1.86 -25.24
N ALA A 63 19.34 -1.27 -24.81
CA ALA A 63 20.57 -2.01 -24.59
C ALA A 63 20.65 -2.62 -23.18
N ARG A 64 19.91 -2.07 -22.20
CA ARG A 64 20.08 -2.40 -20.78
C ARG A 64 18.91 -3.15 -20.14
N LEU A 65 17.71 -3.07 -20.69
CA LEU A 65 16.57 -3.79 -20.14
C LEU A 65 16.68 -5.29 -20.43
N SER A 66 16.60 -6.09 -19.37
CA SER A 66 16.67 -7.54 -19.39
C SER A 66 15.27 -8.17 -19.36
N PRO A 67 15.06 -9.38 -19.91
CA PRO A 67 13.85 -10.19 -19.69
C PRO A 67 13.51 -10.44 -18.21
N THR A 68 14.49 -10.32 -17.30
CA THR A 68 14.29 -10.43 -15.83
C THR A 68 13.68 -9.18 -15.20
N ALA A 69 13.39 -8.13 -15.98
CA ALA A 69 12.77 -6.91 -15.47
C ALA A 69 11.37 -7.19 -14.94
N ILE A 70 11.12 -6.83 -13.69
CA ILE A 70 9.79 -6.91 -13.07
C ILE A 70 9.07 -5.56 -13.07
N SER A 71 9.81 -4.46 -13.17
CA SER A 71 9.25 -3.12 -13.21
C SER A 71 10.27 -2.07 -13.67
N VAL A 72 9.77 -0.96 -14.22
CA VAL A 72 10.53 0.23 -14.59
C VAL A 72 9.95 1.43 -13.85
N ILE A 73 10.81 2.24 -13.25
CA ILE A 73 10.47 3.50 -12.62
C ILE A 73 11.21 4.63 -13.35
N PHE A 74 10.45 5.50 -14.00
CA PHE A 74 10.97 6.76 -14.53
C PHE A 74 11.01 7.79 -13.40
N VAL A 75 12.16 8.43 -13.20
CA VAL A 75 12.42 9.36 -12.11
C VAL A 75 12.74 10.72 -12.71
N GLU A 76 11.81 11.66 -12.56
CA GLU A 76 12.02 13.05 -12.94
C GLU A 76 13.00 13.76 -11.98
N PRO A 77 13.69 14.83 -12.42
CA PRO A 77 13.64 15.40 -13.77
C PRO A 77 14.41 14.55 -14.78
N MET A 78 13.85 14.35 -15.97
CA MET A 78 14.52 13.66 -17.07
C MET A 78 13.97 14.07 -18.43
N VAL A 79 14.80 14.00 -19.46
CA VAL A 79 14.39 14.25 -20.85
C VAL A 79 13.86 12.97 -21.48
N GLY A 80 12.76 13.09 -22.24
CA GLY A 80 12.27 12.00 -23.07
C GLY A 80 11.45 10.94 -22.31
N LEU A 81 10.89 11.24 -21.14
CA LEU A 81 10.06 10.32 -20.35
C LEU A 81 8.94 9.68 -21.19
N ILE A 82 8.17 10.48 -21.94
CA ILE A 82 7.13 10.01 -22.88
C ILE A 82 7.69 9.02 -23.91
N ARG A 83 8.90 9.31 -24.44
CA ARG A 83 9.60 8.42 -25.38
C ARG A 83 10.01 7.13 -24.67
N GLY A 84 10.51 7.22 -23.44
CA GLY A 84 10.87 6.07 -22.60
C GLY A 84 9.70 5.13 -22.36
N ILE A 85 8.54 5.65 -21.94
CA ILE A 85 7.32 4.82 -21.75
C ILE A 85 6.97 4.09 -23.05
N LYS A 86 6.96 4.81 -24.19
CA LYS A 86 6.67 4.22 -25.50
C LYS A 86 7.71 3.15 -25.89
N MET A 87 8.99 3.35 -25.57
CA MET A 87 10.04 2.37 -25.86
C MET A 87 9.84 1.07 -25.07
N VAL A 88 9.52 1.16 -23.78
CA VAL A 88 9.21 -0.02 -22.95
C VAL A 88 7.95 -0.72 -23.48
N LYS A 89 6.87 0.01 -23.75
CA LYS A 89 5.60 -0.57 -24.23
C LYS A 89 5.67 -1.16 -25.64
N LYS A 90 6.63 -0.76 -26.46
CA LYS A 90 6.90 -1.34 -27.79
C LYS A 90 7.89 -2.51 -27.75
N SER A 91 8.51 -2.81 -26.61
CA SER A 91 9.43 -3.95 -26.47
C SER A 91 8.65 -5.27 -26.47
N GLY A 92 9.03 -6.23 -27.32
CA GLY A 92 8.30 -7.50 -27.45
C GLY A 92 8.17 -8.27 -26.13
N LEU A 93 9.29 -8.47 -25.44
CA LEU A 93 9.35 -9.19 -24.15
C LEU A 93 8.88 -8.34 -22.97
N LEU A 94 9.00 -7.00 -23.07
CA LEU A 94 8.85 -6.11 -21.91
C LEU A 94 7.64 -5.18 -22.00
N LYS A 95 6.82 -5.26 -23.06
CA LYS A 95 5.59 -4.46 -23.23
C LYS A 95 4.66 -4.54 -22.02
N ASN A 96 4.74 -5.65 -21.31
CA ASN A 96 3.87 -6.02 -20.23
C ASN A 96 4.38 -5.57 -18.85
N ILE A 97 5.64 -5.16 -18.71
CA ILE A 97 6.15 -4.80 -17.39
C ILE A 97 5.44 -3.54 -16.85
N PRO A 98 5.15 -3.49 -15.54
CA PRO A 98 4.76 -2.28 -14.85
C PRO A 98 5.70 -1.11 -15.11
N ILE A 99 5.11 0.06 -15.36
CA ILE A 99 5.85 1.31 -15.52
C ILE A 99 5.35 2.30 -14.48
N HIS A 100 6.25 2.85 -13.67
CA HIS A 100 5.93 3.88 -12.69
C HIS A 100 6.58 5.17 -13.11
N VAL A 101 5.90 6.28 -12.87
CA VAL A 101 6.46 7.62 -13.03
C VAL A 101 6.51 8.27 -11.66
N VAL A 102 7.71 8.66 -11.24
CA VAL A 102 7.97 9.41 -10.01
C VAL A 102 8.31 10.83 -10.43
N THR A 103 7.40 11.76 -10.13
CA THR A 103 7.52 13.16 -10.55
C THR A 103 8.23 13.99 -9.51
N SER A 104 8.87 15.07 -9.98
CA SER A 104 9.47 16.07 -9.09
C SER A 104 8.39 17.06 -8.67
N ASN A 105 7.85 16.91 -7.46
CA ASN A 105 6.70 17.68 -6.96
C ASN A 105 5.39 17.31 -7.69
N SER A 106 4.42 18.21 -7.68
CA SER A 106 3.10 18.05 -8.31
C SER A 106 3.21 17.85 -9.83
N CYS A 107 2.61 16.77 -10.32
CA CYS A 107 2.45 16.48 -11.75
C CYS A 107 1.14 17.09 -12.26
N PRO A 108 1.15 17.89 -13.34
CA PRO A 108 -0.10 18.36 -13.94
C PRO A 108 -1.01 17.21 -14.37
N ASP A 109 -2.31 17.26 -14.04
CA ASP A 109 -3.20 16.11 -14.24
C ASP A 109 -3.33 15.68 -15.70
N LYS A 110 -3.32 16.64 -16.64
CA LYS A 110 -3.34 16.34 -18.08
C LYS A 110 -2.10 15.53 -18.50
N LEU A 111 -0.94 15.81 -17.91
CA LEU A 111 0.31 15.10 -18.16
C LEU A 111 0.26 13.70 -17.52
N ALA A 112 -0.17 13.60 -16.25
CA ALA A 112 -0.36 12.32 -15.57
C ALA A 112 -1.32 11.40 -16.35
N ARG A 113 -2.47 11.91 -16.81
CA ARG A 113 -3.40 11.16 -17.69
C ARG A 113 -2.75 10.73 -18.99
N THR A 114 -1.84 11.52 -19.54
CA THR A 114 -1.06 11.15 -20.71
C THR A 114 -0.11 9.99 -20.40
N TYR A 115 0.56 9.99 -19.26
CA TYR A 115 1.38 8.85 -18.82
C TYR A 115 0.56 7.57 -18.66
N TYR A 116 -0.63 7.64 -18.03
CA TYR A 116 -1.53 6.48 -17.91
C TYR A 116 -1.99 5.93 -19.26
N ARG A 117 -2.40 6.80 -20.20
CA ARG A 117 -2.77 6.41 -21.58
C ARG A 117 -1.62 5.75 -22.32
N LEU A 118 -0.38 6.22 -22.12
CA LEU A 118 0.81 5.68 -22.75
C LEU A 118 1.28 4.35 -22.14
N GLY A 119 0.76 3.96 -20.99
CA GLY A 119 1.05 2.66 -20.38
C GLY A 119 1.63 2.69 -18.97
N ALA A 120 1.75 3.87 -18.34
CA ALA A 120 2.13 3.95 -16.94
C ALA A 120 1.10 3.22 -16.05
N SER A 121 1.60 2.38 -15.16
CA SER A 121 0.87 1.71 -14.09
C SER A 121 0.55 2.65 -12.94
N SER A 122 1.42 3.63 -12.66
CA SER A 122 1.20 4.66 -11.65
C SER A 122 1.99 5.93 -11.95
N VAL A 123 1.46 7.05 -11.48
CA VAL A 123 2.16 8.32 -11.33
C VAL A 123 2.15 8.68 -9.85
N VAL A 124 3.31 9.07 -9.31
CA VAL A 124 3.53 9.33 -7.88
C VAL A 124 4.31 10.63 -7.73
N SER A 125 3.75 11.58 -6.98
CA SER A 125 4.41 12.85 -6.68
C SER A 125 5.47 12.65 -5.60
N TYR A 126 6.71 13.03 -5.87
CA TYR A 126 7.82 12.93 -4.91
C TYR A 126 8.31 14.32 -4.49
N PRO A 127 8.49 14.58 -3.17
CA PRO A 127 8.55 13.60 -2.09
C PRO A 127 7.22 13.32 -1.37
N GLU A 128 6.11 13.98 -1.75
CA GLU A 128 4.86 13.94 -0.97
C GLU A 128 4.30 12.52 -0.80
N GLU A 129 4.40 11.71 -1.85
CA GLU A 129 3.82 10.37 -1.94
C GLU A 129 4.90 9.26 -1.95
N LYS A 130 6.13 9.57 -1.48
CA LYS A 130 7.25 8.62 -1.49
C LYS A 130 6.93 7.26 -0.85
N PHE A 131 6.02 7.25 0.12
CA PHE A 131 5.56 6.06 0.83
C PHE A 131 4.77 5.09 -0.05
N LEU A 132 4.04 5.62 -1.04
CA LEU A 132 3.24 4.79 -1.94
C LEU A 132 4.10 4.01 -2.93
N VAL A 133 5.34 4.43 -3.19
CA VAL A 133 6.17 3.81 -4.23
C VAL A 133 6.42 2.34 -3.90
N GLN A 134 6.81 2.04 -2.66
CA GLN A 134 7.08 0.67 -2.24
C GLN A 134 5.83 -0.21 -2.32
N ASP A 135 4.68 0.28 -1.82
CA ASP A 135 3.41 -0.45 -1.83
C ASP A 135 2.92 -0.71 -3.25
N ILE A 136 2.98 0.31 -4.11
CA ILE A 136 2.58 0.21 -5.51
C ILE A 136 3.44 -0.82 -6.26
N VAL A 137 4.75 -0.82 -6.01
CA VAL A 137 5.70 -1.76 -6.61
C VAL A 137 5.47 -3.19 -6.05
N GLN A 138 5.35 -3.36 -4.73
CA GLN A 138 5.10 -4.68 -4.10
C GLN A 138 3.78 -5.30 -4.54
N GLU A 139 2.69 -4.52 -4.55
CA GLU A 139 1.39 -5.01 -4.92
C GLU A 139 1.37 -5.50 -6.38
N LEU A 140 2.24 -4.94 -7.25
CA LEU A 140 2.34 -5.35 -8.67
C LEU A 140 3.18 -6.61 -8.84
N HIS A 141 4.09 -6.88 -7.91
CA HIS A 141 4.87 -8.12 -7.90
C HIS A 141 4.04 -9.30 -7.37
N GLN A 142 3.26 -9.11 -6.29
CA GLN A 142 2.45 -10.18 -5.69
C GLN A 142 1.24 -10.58 -6.54
N ASN A 143 0.62 -9.62 -7.22
CA ASN A 143 -0.42 -9.91 -8.22
C ASN A 143 0.26 -10.14 -9.57
N LYS A 144 0.77 -11.36 -9.80
CA LYS A 144 1.44 -11.85 -11.04
C LYS A 144 1.44 -10.80 -12.15
N ALA A 145 2.61 -10.25 -12.50
CA ALA A 145 2.81 -9.18 -13.49
C ALA A 145 1.99 -9.32 -14.79
N ASP A 146 1.63 -10.56 -15.17
CA ASP A 146 0.67 -10.92 -16.22
C ASP A 146 -0.71 -10.25 -16.11
N ARG A 147 -1.22 -9.96 -14.90
CA ARG A 147 -2.51 -9.26 -14.71
C ARG A 147 -2.37 -7.75 -14.87
N ALA A 148 -1.30 -7.16 -14.34
CA ALA A 148 -1.04 -5.73 -14.45
C ALA A 148 -0.71 -5.31 -15.89
N SER A 149 -0.06 -6.19 -16.64
CA SER A 149 0.32 -5.97 -18.02
C SER A 149 -0.85 -5.86 -18.99
N LYS A 150 -1.85 -6.73 -18.84
CA LYS A 150 -3.08 -6.80 -19.64
C LYS A 150 -4.12 -5.76 -19.24
N MET A 151 -3.85 -4.97 -18.19
CA MET A 151 -4.83 -4.03 -17.65
C MET A 151 -4.97 -2.79 -18.55
N GLN A 152 -6.22 -2.45 -18.87
CA GLN A 152 -6.55 -1.23 -19.62
C GLN A 152 -6.09 0.02 -18.84
N PRO A 153 -5.85 1.17 -19.52
CA PRO A 153 -5.41 2.42 -18.88
C PRO A 153 -6.26 2.82 -17.66
N GLU A 154 -7.58 2.71 -17.77
CA GLU A 154 -8.53 2.99 -16.68
C GLU A 154 -8.30 2.09 -15.46
N GLY A 155 -7.98 0.81 -15.71
CA GLY A 155 -7.64 -0.13 -14.65
C GLY A 155 -6.37 0.31 -13.91
N ARG A 156 -5.32 0.72 -14.64
CA ARG A 156 -4.06 1.19 -14.04
C ARG A 156 -4.30 2.44 -13.17
N PHE A 157 -5.05 3.40 -13.71
CA PHE A 157 -5.44 4.60 -12.98
C PHE A 157 -6.26 4.29 -11.73
N ARG A 158 -7.30 3.45 -11.84
CA ARG A 158 -8.12 2.97 -10.72
C ARG A 158 -7.28 2.34 -9.61
N ARG A 159 -6.30 1.53 -9.99
CA ARG A 159 -5.41 0.88 -9.02
C ARG A 159 -4.51 1.88 -8.29
N ALA A 160 -3.96 2.87 -9.01
CA ALA A 160 -3.18 3.93 -8.39
C ALA A 160 -4.02 4.76 -7.39
N MET A 161 -5.30 4.98 -7.68
CA MET A 161 -6.24 5.60 -6.74
C MET A 161 -6.55 4.69 -5.56
N TRP A 162 -6.71 3.39 -5.80
CA TRP A 162 -6.94 2.40 -4.75
C TRP A 162 -5.79 2.33 -3.73
N ALA A 163 -4.53 2.44 -4.19
CA ALA A 163 -3.37 2.48 -3.31
C ALA A 163 -3.42 3.68 -2.35
N ARG A 164 -3.81 4.85 -2.86
CA ARG A 164 -4.00 6.08 -2.07
C ARG A 164 -5.14 5.96 -1.07
N LEU A 165 -6.27 5.41 -1.50
CA LEU A 165 -7.41 5.16 -0.62
C LEU A 165 -7.00 4.28 0.57
N LYS A 166 -6.32 3.16 0.31
CA LYS A 166 -5.81 2.24 1.36
C LYS A 166 -4.89 2.92 2.37
N ALA A 167 -4.17 3.97 1.98
CA ALA A 167 -3.32 4.70 2.92
C ALA A 167 -4.14 5.42 3.98
N VAL A 168 -5.34 5.91 3.65
CA VAL A 168 -6.14 6.78 4.54
C VAL A 168 -7.37 6.12 5.15
N VAL A 169 -7.60 4.84 4.88
CA VAL A 169 -8.73 4.09 5.43
C VAL A 169 -8.26 2.84 6.16
N ASP A 170 -8.97 2.49 7.23
CA ASP A 170 -8.71 1.26 7.99
C ASP A 170 -9.37 0.03 7.35
N HIS A 171 -10.44 0.24 6.60
CA HIS A 171 -11.25 -0.84 6.02
C HIS A 171 -11.52 -0.55 4.54
N ALA A 172 -10.53 -0.77 3.68
CA ALA A 172 -10.63 -0.44 2.26
C ALA A 172 -11.79 -1.15 1.56
N ARG A 173 -12.21 -2.31 2.05
CA ARG A 173 -13.35 -3.10 1.53
C ARG A 173 -14.71 -2.41 1.67
N ARG A 174 -14.85 -1.44 2.57
CA ARG A 174 -16.05 -0.60 2.71
C ARG A 174 -16.26 0.31 1.51
N PHE A 175 -15.28 0.40 0.61
CA PHE A 175 -15.28 1.32 -0.50
C PHE A 175 -15.28 0.58 -1.84
N ARG A 176 -15.93 1.18 -2.82
CA ARG A 176 -15.88 0.81 -4.22
C ARG A 176 -15.38 2.01 -4.99
N LEU A 177 -14.34 1.79 -5.79
CA LEU A 177 -13.71 2.84 -6.58
C LEU A 177 -13.68 2.40 -8.05
N LYS A 178 -14.31 3.19 -8.91
CA LYS A 178 -14.21 3.09 -10.37
C LYS A 178 -13.54 4.35 -10.90
N CYS A 179 -12.81 4.25 -12.00
CA CYS A 179 -12.23 5.40 -12.65
C CYS A 179 -12.50 5.36 -14.15
N ARG A 180 -12.78 6.53 -14.72
CA ARG A 180 -12.95 6.72 -16.17
C ARG A 180 -12.53 8.12 -16.53
N ASP A 181 -11.62 8.26 -17.50
CA ASP A 181 -11.20 9.55 -18.06
C ASP A 181 -10.83 10.64 -17.03
N GLY A 182 -10.10 10.26 -15.97
CA GLY A 182 -9.73 11.19 -14.90
C GLY A 182 -10.81 11.43 -13.84
N VAL A 183 -12.01 10.89 -14.02
CA VAL A 183 -13.09 10.94 -13.04
C VAL A 183 -13.00 9.74 -12.11
N VAL A 184 -13.00 9.98 -10.80
CA VAL A 184 -13.06 8.94 -9.77
C VAL A 184 -14.49 8.83 -9.26
N TYR A 185 -15.11 7.66 -9.42
CA TYR A 185 -16.42 7.35 -8.87
C TYR A 185 -16.21 6.58 -7.57
N LEU A 186 -16.54 7.23 -6.45
CA LEU A 186 -16.36 6.69 -5.11
C LEU A 186 -17.72 6.38 -4.48
N ALA A 187 -17.88 5.15 -4.00
CA ALA A 187 -18.99 4.72 -3.18
C ALA A 187 -18.44 3.98 -1.96
N GLY A 188 -19.21 3.91 -0.88
CA GLY A 188 -18.80 3.19 0.32
C GLY A 188 -19.25 3.83 1.62
N GLN A 189 -18.55 3.48 2.70
CA GLN A 189 -18.85 3.95 4.03
C GLN A 189 -17.57 4.42 4.73
N ALA A 190 -17.50 5.71 5.04
CA ALA A 190 -16.48 6.26 5.93
C ALA A 190 -16.95 6.16 7.38
N SER A 191 -16.03 5.84 8.29
CA SER A 191 -16.32 5.76 9.73
C SER A 191 -16.63 7.11 10.36
N SER A 192 -16.13 8.20 9.77
CA SER A 192 -16.33 9.57 10.26
C SER A 192 -16.34 10.57 9.10
N ARG A 193 -16.89 11.77 9.36
CA ARG A 193 -16.85 12.89 8.41
C ARG A 193 -15.41 13.28 8.06
N ARG A 194 -14.51 13.19 9.03
CA ARG A 194 -13.08 13.46 8.86
C ARG A 194 -12.39 12.42 7.96
N GLN A 195 -12.69 11.13 8.13
CA GLN A 195 -12.18 10.10 7.23
C GLN A 195 -12.69 10.34 5.79
N LYS A 196 -13.96 10.73 5.64
CA LYS A 196 -14.51 11.13 4.34
C LYS A 196 -13.74 12.30 3.71
N GLU A 197 -13.52 13.38 4.47
CA GLU A 197 -12.75 14.54 4.00
C GLU A 197 -11.32 14.15 3.61
N LYS A 198 -10.66 13.27 4.38
CA LYS A 198 -9.30 12.82 4.09
C LYS A 198 -9.23 11.94 2.84
N ILE A 199 -10.22 11.08 2.62
CA ILE A 199 -10.34 10.29 1.39
C ILE A 199 -10.47 11.22 0.18
N GLU A 200 -11.34 12.23 0.28
CA GLU A 200 -11.56 13.19 -0.81
C GLU A 200 -10.31 14.03 -1.09
N GLU A 201 -9.62 14.51 -0.05
CA GLU A 201 -8.34 15.23 -0.17
C GLU A 201 -7.30 14.39 -0.92
N VAL A 202 -7.01 13.18 -0.43
CA VAL A 202 -5.96 12.32 -0.99
C VAL A 202 -6.28 11.84 -2.40
N LEU A 203 -7.56 11.62 -2.73
CA LEU A 203 -7.96 11.30 -4.09
C LEU A 203 -7.93 12.51 -5.01
N ARG A 204 -8.29 13.71 -4.53
CA ARG A 204 -8.31 14.93 -5.34
C ARG A 204 -6.89 15.35 -5.73
N ASP A 205 -5.94 15.23 -4.81
CA ASP A 205 -4.54 15.62 -5.02
C ASP A 205 -3.75 14.59 -5.83
N ALA A 206 -4.37 13.46 -6.16
CA ALA A 206 -3.71 12.38 -6.87
C ALA A 206 -3.49 12.71 -8.35
N PRO A 207 -2.28 12.55 -8.90
CA PRO A 207 -1.98 12.87 -10.28
C PRO A 207 -2.93 12.23 -11.30
N GLY A 208 -3.59 13.08 -12.09
CA GLY A 208 -4.46 12.66 -13.19
C GLY A 208 -5.94 12.70 -12.85
N VAL A 209 -6.30 12.97 -11.61
CA VAL A 209 -7.69 13.15 -11.17
C VAL A 209 -8.20 14.51 -11.64
N GLU A 210 -9.37 14.54 -12.26
CA GLU A 210 -10.06 15.76 -12.66
C GLU A 210 -11.15 16.12 -11.66
N ARG A 211 -11.90 15.11 -11.20
CA ARG A 211 -12.97 15.28 -10.21
C ARG A 211 -13.34 13.94 -9.57
N ILE A 212 -13.99 14.04 -8.43
CA ILE A 212 -14.56 12.92 -7.70
C ILE A 212 -16.09 13.01 -7.78
N VAL A 213 -16.74 11.91 -8.15
CA VAL A 213 -18.19 11.77 -8.15
C VAL A 213 -18.56 10.77 -7.06
N HIS A 214 -19.42 11.19 -6.14
CA HIS A 214 -19.92 10.33 -5.09
C HIS A 214 -21.13 9.54 -5.59
N GLY A 215 -21.06 8.22 -5.51
CA GLY A 215 -22.23 7.35 -5.60
C GLY A 215 -22.90 7.24 -4.22
N ASP A 216 -23.18 6.02 -3.79
CA ASP A 216 -23.62 5.74 -2.43
C ASP A 216 -22.45 5.84 -1.44
N PHE A 217 -22.03 7.06 -1.10
CA PHE A 217 -20.94 7.33 -0.16
C PHE A 217 -21.47 7.94 1.15
N ARG A 218 -21.56 7.10 2.18
CA ARG A 218 -22.14 7.45 3.47
C ARG A 218 -21.07 7.62 4.53
N VAL A 219 -21.43 8.36 5.58
CA VAL A 219 -20.71 8.33 6.86
C VAL A 219 -21.52 7.45 7.78
N SER A 220 -20.93 6.34 8.22
CA SER A 220 -21.56 5.39 9.14
C SER A 220 -20.48 4.81 10.04
N ALA A 221 -20.71 4.88 11.36
CA ALA A 221 -19.84 4.25 12.33
C ALA A 221 -19.70 2.74 12.05
N MET A 222 -18.67 2.13 12.64
CA MET A 222 -18.61 0.67 12.72
C MET A 222 -19.83 0.15 13.47
N SER A 223 -20.35 -1.00 13.06
CA SER A 223 -21.40 -1.65 13.84
C SER A 223 -20.85 -2.12 15.19
N ASP A 224 -21.72 -2.26 16.20
CA ASP A 224 -21.32 -2.78 17.52
C ASP A 224 -20.66 -4.16 17.41
N GLN A 225 -21.13 -4.99 16.47
CA GLN A 225 -20.55 -6.29 16.18
C GLN A 225 -19.13 -6.19 15.60
N GLU A 226 -18.89 -5.28 14.65
CA GLU A 226 -17.55 -5.03 14.10
C GLU A 226 -16.61 -4.46 15.17
N LEU A 227 -17.10 -3.58 16.05
CA LEU A 227 -16.31 -3.03 17.14
C LEU A 227 -15.91 -4.11 18.15
N LEU A 228 -16.84 -4.98 18.53
CA LEU A 228 -16.59 -6.11 19.42
C LEU A 228 -15.60 -7.12 18.80
N LEU A 229 -15.71 -7.37 17.49
CA LEU A 229 -14.77 -8.23 16.76
C LEU A 229 -13.35 -7.65 16.77
N THR A 230 -13.21 -6.35 16.51
CA THR A 230 -11.92 -5.63 16.57
C THR A 230 -11.28 -5.78 17.96
N GLN A 231 -12.02 -5.52 19.03
CA GLN A 231 -11.54 -5.69 20.40
C GLN A 231 -11.07 -7.13 20.68
N LYS A 232 -11.87 -8.13 20.30
CA LYS A 232 -11.50 -9.54 20.46
C LYS A 232 -10.24 -9.92 19.67
N ILE A 233 -10.02 -9.32 18.49
CA ILE A 233 -8.81 -9.56 17.70
C ILE A 233 -7.59 -8.92 18.36
N ASP A 234 -7.71 -7.70 18.92
CA ASP A 234 -6.63 -7.07 19.68
C ASP A 234 -6.21 -7.94 20.88
N ASP A 235 -7.18 -8.48 21.63
CA ASP A 235 -6.91 -9.41 22.74
C ASP A 235 -6.17 -10.66 22.27
N LEU A 236 -6.53 -11.21 21.10
CA LEU A 236 -5.85 -12.36 20.52
C LEU A 236 -4.42 -12.04 20.07
N LEU A 237 -4.18 -10.84 19.52
CA LEU A 237 -2.83 -10.40 19.13
C LEU A 237 -1.91 -10.29 20.35
N LEU A 238 -2.44 -9.82 21.48
CA LEU A 238 -1.72 -9.76 22.75
C LEU A 238 -1.46 -11.14 23.35
N ALA A 239 -2.43 -12.04 23.27
CA ALA A 239 -2.36 -13.37 23.90
C ALA A 239 -1.58 -14.42 23.09
N THR A 240 -1.39 -14.23 21.78
CA THR A 240 -0.76 -15.25 20.93
C THR A 240 0.77 -15.20 21.00
N GLU A 241 1.37 -16.24 21.56
CA GLU A 241 2.82 -16.37 21.65
C GLU A 241 3.51 -16.27 20.26
N GLY A 242 4.57 -15.46 20.17
CA GLY A 242 5.33 -15.26 18.94
C GLY A 242 4.67 -14.32 17.93
N VAL A 243 3.54 -13.69 18.28
CA VAL A 243 2.94 -12.56 17.57
C VAL A 243 3.25 -11.29 18.37
N ALA A 244 3.79 -10.28 17.69
CA ALA A 244 3.88 -8.94 18.25
C ALA A 244 2.72 -8.12 17.67
N GLU A 245 1.88 -7.54 18.54
CA GLU A 245 0.76 -6.70 18.14
C GLU A 245 1.19 -5.58 17.18
N GLN A 246 2.38 -4.99 17.43
CA GLN A 246 2.93 -3.91 16.62
C GLN A 246 3.39 -4.33 15.23
N SER A 247 3.59 -5.64 14.99
CA SER A 247 4.06 -6.19 13.70
C SER A 247 2.94 -6.81 12.87
N VAL A 248 1.69 -6.80 13.37
CA VAL A 248 0.51 -7.36 12.69
C VAL A 248 -0.61 -6.32 12.60
N ALA A 249 -1.08 -6.09 11.39
CA ALA A 249 -2.25 -5.27 11.10
C ALA A 249 -3.40 -6.15 10.61
N TYR A 250 -4.64 -5.71 10.85
CA TYR A 250 -5.82 -6.42 10.41
C TYR A 250 -6.93 -5.48 9.95
N GLU A 251 -7.86 -6.01 9.16
CA GLU A 251 -9.09 -5.35 8.73
C GLU A 251 -10.28 -6.27 9.06
N VAL A 252 -11.34 -5.72 9.64
CA VAL A 252 -12.63 -6.41 9.86
C VAL A 252 -13.68 -5.74 8.98
N TYR A 253 -14.43 -6.52 8.22
CA TYR A 253 -15.58 -6.03 7.49
C TYR A 253 -16.60 -7.14 7.27
N ASP A 254 -17.83 -6.94 7.72
CA ASP A 254 -18.95 -7.87 7.52
C ASP A 254 -18.65 -9.30 8.02
N GLY A 255 -17.82 -9.46 9.05
CA GLY A 255 -17.40 -10.78 9.55
C GLY A 255 -16.29 -11.46 8.74
N GLU A 256 -15.72 -10.78 7.73
CA GLU A 256 -14.46 -11.18 7.10
C GLU A 256 -13.28 -10.45 7.77
N VAL A 257 -12.26 -11.21 8.18
CA VAL A 257 -11.03 -10.69 8.77
C VAL A 257 -9.86 -10.87 7.82
N VAL A 258 -9.12 -9.81 7.52
CA VAL A 258 -7.86 -9.86 6.78
C VAL A 258 -6.73 -9.55 7.75
N ILE A 259 -5.69 -10.39 7.79
CA ILE A 259 -4.50 -10.16 8.63
C ILE A 259 -3.25 -10.05 7.77
N THR A 260 -2.37 -9.09 8.09
CA THR A 260 -1.14 -8.76 7.35
C THR A 260 0.00 -8.44 8.31
N GLY A 261 1.25 -8.47 7.85
CA GLY A 261 2.41 -8.10 8.66
C GLY A 261 3.44 -9.22 8.77
N HIS A 262 4.24 -9.20 9.83
CA HIS A 262 5.31 -10.16 10.07
C HIS A 262 5.12 -10.91 11.39
N VAL A 263 5.40 -12.20 11.37
CA VAL A 263 5.44 -13.04 12.58
C VAL A 263 6.73 -13.84 12.64
N SER A 264 7.09 -14.23 13.86
CA SER A 264 8.35 -14.91 14.16
C SER A 264 8.41 -16.35 13.66
N SER A 265 7.26 -17.02 13.50
CA SER A 265 7.20 -18.43 13.10
C SER A 265 5.90 -18.81 12.39
N LYS A 266 5.95 -19.91 11.63
CA LYS A 266 4.75 -20.52 11.02
C LYS A 266 3.73 -20.99 12.06
N ARG A 267 4.19 -21.36 13.26
CA ARG A 267 3.33 -21.79 14.37
C ARG A 267 2.49 -20.63 14.89
N ALA A 268 3.12 -19.49 15.18
CA ALA A 268 2.45 -18.26 15.61
C ALA A 268 1.41 -17.81 14.58
N MET A 269 1.79 -17.80 13.29
CA MET A 269 0.88 -17.49 12.18
C MET A 269 -0.40 -18.36 12.20
N LYS A 270 -0.24 -19.68 12.32
CA LYS A 270 -1.35 -20.64 12.32
C LYS A 270 -2.21 -20.54 13.59
N GLN A 271 -1.59 -20.30 14.74
CA GLN A 271 -2.30 -20.14 16.01
C GLN A 271 -3.20 -18.91 15.97
N LEU A 272 -2.66 -17.76 15.53
CA LEU A 272 -3.44 -16.53 15.37
C LEU A 272 -4.61 -16.72 14.40
N GLU A 273 -4.33 -17.27 13.21
CA GLU A 273 -5.37 -17.51 12.20
C GLU A 273 -6.49 -18.42 12.74
N LYS A 274 -6.13 -19.49 13.46
CA LYS A 274 -7.11 -20.42 14.04
C LYS A 274 -7.90 -19.78 15.17
N ALA A 275 -7.28 -18.94 15.98
CA ALA A 275 -7.95 -18.22 17.06
C ALA A 275 -8.99 -17.23 16.50
N ILE A 276 -8.61 -16.43 15.49
CA ILE A 276 -9.51 -15.49 14.82
C ILE A 276 -10.68 -16.23 14.16
N LYS A 277 -10.43 -17.36 13.48
CA LYS A 277 -11.47 -18.20 12.86
C LYS A 277 -12.53 -18.72 13.84
N ARG A 278 -12.25 -18.72 15.14
CA ARG A 278 -13.18 -19.21 16.18
C ARG A 278 -14.00 -18.10 16.83
N LEU A 279 -13.70 -16.84 16.53
CA LEU A 279 -14.48 -15.72 17.06
C LEU A 279 -15.89 -15.74 16.45
N GLU A 280 -16.89 -15.61 17.31
CA GLU A 280 -18.28 -15.45 16.89
C GLU A 280 -18.43 -14.24 15.97
N GLY A 281 -19.16 -14.40 14.86
CA GLY A 281 -19.30 -13.38 13.83
C GLY A 281 -18.21 -13.41 12.75
N VAL A 282 -17.13 -14.18 12.91
CA VAL A 282 -16.15 -14.41 11.84
C VAL A 282 -16.59 -15.55 10.93
N HIS A 283 -16.91 -15.23 9.68
CA HIS A 283 -17.26 -16.22 8.67
C HIS A 283 -16.10 -16.48 7.69
N ARG A 284 -15.11 -15.59 7.62
CA ARG A 284 -13.94 -15.74 6.73
C ARG A 284 -12.70 -15.09 7.30
N VAL A 285 -11.55 -15.75 7.12
CA VAL A 285 -10.23 -15.18 7.43
C VAL A 285 -9.31 -15.28 6.22
N ARG A 286 -8.73 -14.16 5.80
CA ARG A 286 -7.65 -14.11 4.80
C ARG A 286 -6.33 -13.78 5.48
N ASN A 287 -5.42 -14.74 5.45
CA ASN A 287 -4.09 -14.59 6.03
C ASN A 287 -3.07 -14.18 4.97
N LEU A 288 -2.51 -12.98 5.12
CA LEU A 288 -1.47 -12.39 4.25
C LEU A 288 -0.18 -12.11 5.05
N ILE A 289 -0.02 -12.73 6.22
CA ILE A 289 1.16 -12.58 7.07
C ILE A 289 2.38 -13.23 6.40
N SER A 290 3.51 -12.54 6.46
CA SER A 290 4.82 -13.04 6.05
C SER A 290 5.60 -13.55 7.26
N ILE A 291 6.31 -14.67 7.11
CA ILE A 291 7.11 -15.25 8.20
C ILE A 291 8.53 -14.69 8.11
N SER A 292 8.91 -13.81 9.05
CA SER A 292 10.26 -13.27 9.17
C SER A 292 10.50 -12.80 10.60
N ARG A 293 11.30 -13.57 11.35
CA ARG A 293 11.63 -13.26 12.75
C ARG A 293 12.40 -11.95 12.89
N GLN A 294 13.40 -11.75 12.03
CA GLN A 294 14.20 -10.53 12.06
C GLN A 294 13.33 -9.30 11.77
N GLN A 295 12.50 -9.34 10.72
CA GLN A 295 11.63 -8.21 10.39
C GLN A 295 10.58 -7.96 11.47
N ALA A 296 9.98 -9.02 12.04
CA ALA A 296 9.02 -8.86 13.13
C ALA A 296 9.64 -8.17 14.35
N ILE A 297 10.88 -8.54 14.73
CA ILE A 297 11.61 -7.88 15.83
C ILE A 297 11.92 -6.41 15.48
N THR A 298 12.40 -6.15 14.26
CA THR A 298 12.71 -4.79 13.80
C THR A 298 11.46 -3.89 13.82
N ASP A 299 10.37 -4.35 13.21
CA ASP A 299 9.09 -3.64 13.16
C ASP A 299 8.57 -3.37 14.58
N GLN A 300 8.58 -4.37 15.46
CA GLN A 300 8.15 -4.22 16.85
C GLN A 300 8.99 -3.19 17.62
N ASN A 301 10.31 -3.26 17.52
CA ASN A 301 11.22 -2.36 18.22
C ASN A 301 11.05 -0.91 17.74
N LEU A 302 10.91 -0.70 16.43
CA LEU A 302 10.64 0.61 15.86
C LEU A 302 9.32 1.18 16.35
N ALA A 303 8.24 0.39 16.31
CA ALA A 303 6.93 0.81 16.78
C ALA A 303 6.95 1.26 18.24
N LYS A 304 7.48 0.42 19.14
CA LYS A 304 7.60 0.73 20.58
C LYS A 304 8.43 1.98 20.83
N THR A 305 9.50 2.14 20.07
CA THR A 305 10.39 3.29 20.20
C THR A 305 9.68 4.59 19.80
N ILE A 306 8.95 4.58 18.68
CA ILE A 306 8.15 5.73 18.22
C ILE A 306 7.03 6.03 19.21
N GLU A 307 6.30 5.01 19.66
CA GLU A 307 5.19 5.15 20.61
C GLU A 307 5.66 5.78 21.93
N SER A 308 6.79 5.33 22.47
CA SER A 308 7.40 5.92 23.67
C SER A 308 7.73 7.40 23.51
N ARG A 309 8.27 7.82 22.36
CA ARG A 309 8.47 9.25 22.08
C ARG A 309 7.16 10.00 21.92
N LEU A 310 6.17 9.43 21.22
CA LEU A 310 4.88 10.08 21.03
C LEU A 310 4.17 10.32 22.35
N ARG A 311 4.21 9.38 23.30
CA ARG A 311 3.68 9.58 24.66
C ARG A 311 4.32 10.77 25.39
N ARG A 312 5.59 11.10 25.07
CA ARG A 312 6.30 12.26 25.62
C ARG A 312 5.94 13.59 24.94
N PHE A 313 5.58 13.58 23.66
CA PHE A 313 5.30 14.82 22.91
C PHE A 313 3.80 15.12 22.77
N CYS A 314 2.96 14.10 22.80
CA CYS A 314 1.51 14.17 22.67
C CYS A 314 0.86 13.66 23.96
N HIS A 315 1.15 14.35 25.07
CA HIS A 315 0.52 14.05 26.36
C HIS A 315 -1.00 14.08 26.23
N GLN A 316 -1.68 13.18 26.95
CA GLN A 316 -3.14 12.98 26.96
C GLN A 316 -3.76 12.45 25.67
N SER A 317 -2.96 12.20 24.62
CA SER A 317 -3.42 11.56 23.40
C SER A 317 -3.32 10.03 23.48
N SER A 318 -4.26 9.32 22.85
CA SER A 318 -4.20 7.86 22.70
C SER A 318 -3.67 7.56 21.31
N ILE A 319 -2.37 7.22 21.21
CA ILE A 319 -1.72 6.96 19.91
C ILE A 319 -1.13 5.54 19.91
N GLY A 320 -1.70 4.67 19.09
CA GLY A 320 -1.13 3.37 18.75
C GLY A 320 -0.21 3.48 17.53
N VAL A 321 0.91 2.76 17.57
CA VAL A 321 1.88 2.72 16.46
C VAL A 321 2.04 1.28 15.99
N LYS A 322 1.81 1.06 14.69
CA LYS A 322 2.19 -0.18 14.00
C LYS A 322 3.29 0.12 13.01
N VAL A 323 4.26 -0.78 12.85
CA VAL A 323 5.31 -0.63 11.84
C VAL A 323 5.31 -1.85 10.93
N MET A 324 5.34 -1.61 9.63
CA MET A 324 5.44 -2.65 8.62
C MET A 324 6.51 -2.25 7.61
N LYS A 325 7.65 -2.95 7.60
CA LYS A 325 8.78 -2.67 6.69
C LYS A 325 9.16 -1.18 6.68
N ASN A 326 9.43 -0.61 7.85
CA ASN A 326 9.81 0.80 8.01
C ASN A 326 8.73 1.85 7.69
N ILE A 327 7.49 1.44 7.45
CA ILE A 327 6.34 2.34 7.35
C ILE A 327 5.65 2.36 8.72
N ALA A 328 5.57 3.53 9.36
CA ALA A 328 4.82 3.69 10.60
C ALA A 328 3.38 4.08 10.31
N VAL A 329 2.42 3.35 10.88
CA VAL A 329 0.99 3.68 10.85
C VAL A 329 0.62 4.18 12.24
N LEU A 330 0.14 5.42 12.31
CA LEU A 330 -0.32 6.05 13.55
C LEU A 330 -1.85 6.00 13.61
N ASN A 331 -2.40 5.36 14.62
CA ASN A 331 -3.84 5.24 14.85
C ASN A 331 -4.22 5.77 16.24
N GLY A 332 -5.49 6.12 16.43
CA GLY A 332 -6.03 6.63 17.70
C GLY A 332 -6.45 8.10 17.61
N SER A 333 -6.43 8.81 18.73
CA SER A 333 -6.95 10.18 18.84
C SER A 333 -5.94 11.14 19.49
N VAL A 334 -5.98 12.38 19.02
CA VAL A 334 -5.24 13.53 19.58
C VAL A 334 -6.17 14.70 19.82
N ASP A 335 -5.74 15.68 20.61
CA ASP A 335 -6.61 16.80 21.02
C ASP A 335 -6.76 17.88 19.95
N ASP A 336 -5.74 18.02 19.09
CA ASP A 336 -5.69 19.09 18.10
C ASP A 336 -4.86 18.76 16.85
N SER A 337 -4.97 19.62 15.84
CA SER A 337 -4.31 19.44 14.55
C SER A 337 -2.79 19.63 14.59
N GLY A 338 -2.30 20.43 15.55
CA GLY A 338 -0.89 20.62 15.85
C GLY A 338 -0.28 19.34 16.41
N LYS A 339 -0.90 18.72 17.44
CA LYS A 339 -0.48 17.41 17.96
C LYS A 339 -0.51 16.31 16.90
N ARG A 340 -1.50 16.32 16.00
CA ARG A 340 -1.54 15.39 14.86
C ARG A 340 -0.32 15.53 13.94
N ARG A 341 0.03 16.76 13.56
CA ARG A 341 1.20 17.05 12.71
C ARG A 341 2.50 16.75 13.45
N LEU A 342 2.56 17.06 14.75
CA LEU A 342 3.68 16.76 15.61
C LEU A 342 3.93 15.25 15.68
N ALA A 343 2.88 14.45 15.88
CA ALA A 343 3.00 13.00 15.92
C ALA A 343 3.59 12.42 14.64
N GLU A 344 3.12 12.93 13.49
CA GLU A 344 3.68 12.56 12.19
C GLU A 344 5.15 12.92 12.05
N ASN A 345 5.53 14.13 12.47
CA ASN A 345 6.90 14.62 12.40
C ASN A 345 7.83 13.83 13.33
N VAL A 346 7.39 13.53 14.56
CA VAL A 346 8.13 12.70 15.52
C VAL A 346 8.37 11.30 14.97
N ALA A 347 7.36 10.69 14.35
CA ALA A 347 7.51 9.38 13.71
C ALA A 347 8.47 9.44 12.51
N LYS A 348 8.41 10.50 11.68
CA LYS A 348 9.32 10.72 10.54
C LYS A 348 10.78 10.96 10.94
N GLN A 349 11.04 11.46 12.14
CA GLN A 349 12.40 11.75 12.62
C GLN A 349 13.21 10.49 12.96
N TYR A 350 12.56 9.33 13.06
CA TYR A 350 13.28 8.07 13.22
C TYR A 350 13.92 7.67 11.89
N GLY A 351 15.25 7.70 11.81
CA GLY A 351 15.98 7.54 10.54
C GLY A 351 15.76 6.23 9.79
N GLN A 352 15.18 5.21 10.43
CA GLN A 352 14.78 3.97 9.78
C GLN A 352 13.38 4.06 9.17
N ILE A 353 12.52 4.97 9.63
CA ILE A 353 11.17 5.19 9.12
C ILE A 353 11.22 5.93 7.80
N GLN A 354 10.73 5.24 6.77
CA GLN A 354 10.69 5.74 5.40
C GLN A 354 9.43 6.57 5.13
N ALA A 355 8.36 6.27 5.88
CA ALA A 355 7.03 6.79 5.66
C ALA A 355 6.20 6.77 6.94
N VAL A 356 5.28 7.73 7.07
CA VAL A 356 4.30 7.75 8.14
C VAL A 356 2.91 7.89 7.53
N VAL A 357 2.06 6.92 7.81
CA VAL A 357 0.64 6.94 7.51
C VAL A 357 -0.09 7.42 8.76
N ASN A 358 -0.47 8.70 8.78
CA ASN A 358 -1.10 9.34 9.93
C ASN A 358 -2.62 9.25 9.86
N ARG A 359 -3.21 8.32 10.61
CA ARG A 359 -4.66 8.09 10.72
C ARG A 359 -5.23 8.59 12.05
N LEU A 360 -4.55 9.51 12.72
CA LEU A 360 -5.03 10.07 13.98
C LEU A 360 -6.29 10.93 13.77
N ASP A 361 -7.31 10.64 14.56
CA ASP A 361 -8.50 11.45 14.72
C ASP A 361 -8.24 12.60 15.69
N ILE A 362 -8.99 13.69 15.54
CA ILE A 362 -9.00 14.77 16.54
C ILE A 362 -10.25 14.60 17.39
N SER A 363 -10.08 14.24 18.66
CA SER A 363 -11.17 14.29 19.63
C SER A 363 -11.39 15.75 19.99
N GLN A 364 -12.54 16.32 19.61
CA GLN A 364 -12.89 17.63 20.15
C GLN A 364 -13.08 17.47 21.65
N ALA A 365 -12.26 18.18 22.44
CA ALA A 365 -12.56 18.36 23.85
C ALA A 365 -13.98 18.92 23.95
N GLN A 366 -14.86 18.24 24.69
CA GLN A 366 -16.13 18.84 25.07
C GLN A 366 -15.80 20.14 25.79
N GLY A 367 -16.12 21.27 25.15
CA GLY A 367 -15.95 22.59 25.75
C GLY A 367 -16.67 22.62 27.09
N SER A 368 -15.91 22.93 28.14
CA SER A 368 -16.40 23.19 29.49
C SER A 368 -17.18 24.50 29.55
#